data_AF-A0A7L1W8W8-F1
#
_entry.id   AF-A0A7L1W8W8-F1
#
_cell.length_a   1.000
_cell.length_b   1.000
_cell.length_c   1.000
_cell.angle_alpha   90.00
_cell.angle_beta   90.00
_cell.angle_gamma   90.00
#
_symmetry.space_group_name_H-M   'P 1'
#
loop_
_entity.id
_entity.type
_entity.pdbx_description
1 polymer ?
#
loop_
_entity_poly.entity_id
_entity_poly.type
_entity_poly.pdbx_seq_one_letter_code
_entity_poly.pdbx_strand_id
1 'polypeptide(L)'
;FRVLGLFAHGFLAGYAVWNIVVIYILAGNELSMVSNLLEQYKTIAYPAQSLFYFLLSISTVSAFDRIDLAKASVALRGILTLDPAALASFLYFAALILSLSQQMTCDRINLYTPPSENGSIWTAGTEAEIVHSWVVVNLVVSVLVGTSWIFLSSRPELD
;
A
#
# COMPACT_ATOMS: atom_id res chain seq x y z
N PHE A 1 19.40 11.80 -5.65
CA PHE A 1 18.43 10.92 -4.97
C PHE A 1 17.39 11.67 -4.15
N ARG A 2 17.75 12.68 -3.34
CA ARG A 2 16.82 13.43 -2.45
C ARG A 2 15.55 13.99 -3.11
N VAL A 3 15.69 14.69 -4.25
CA VAL A 3 14.54 15.26 -5.00
C VAL A 3 13.61 14.18 -5.56
N LEU A 4 14.20 13.10 -6.08
CA LEU A 4 13.45 11.94 -6.59
C LEU A 4 12.69 11.24 -5.47
N GLY A 5 13.30 11.11 -4.29
CA GLY A 5 12.66 10.56 -3.09
C GLY A 5 11.46 11.39 -2.64
N LEU A 6 11.63 12.71 -2.48
CA LEU A 6 10.53 13.60 -2.09
C LEU A 6 9.34 13.53 -3.06
N PHE A 7 9.62 13.55 -4.37
CA PHE A 7 8.60 13.36 -5.39
C PHE A 7 7.92 11.99 -5.27
N ALA A 8 8.70 10.92 -5.10
CA ALA A 8 8.18 9.56 -4.96
C ALA A 8 7.28 9.41 -3.71
N HIS A 9 7.65 10.02 -2.58
CA HIS A 9 6.84 10.01 -1.36
C HIS A 9 5.46 10.66 -1.58
N GLY A 10 5.44 11.85 -2.20
CA GLY A 10 4.19 12.56 -2.49
C GLY A 10 3.35 11.86 -3.54
N PHE A 11 3.97 11.36 -4.62
CA PHE A 11 3.27 10.62 -5.67
C PHE A 11 2.68 9.32 -5.14
N LEU A 12 3.43 8.58 -4.31
CA LEU A 12 2.95 7.38 -3.63
C LEU A 12 1.74 7.68 -2.74
N ALA A 13 1.78 8.76 -1.94
CA ALA A 13 0.67 9.13 -1.08
C ALA A 13 -0.60 9.47 -1.88
N GLY A 14 -0.47 10.28 -2.94
CA GLY A 14 -1.58 10.60 -3.83
C GLY A 14 -2.14 9.36 -4.53
N TYR A 15 -1.26 8.48 -5.00
CA TYR A 15 -1.63 7.23 -5.64
C TYR A 15 -2.34 6.27 -4.67
N ALA A 16 -1.87 6.17 -3.42
CA ALA A 16 -2.51 5.34 -2.38
C ALA A 16 -3.97 5.77 -2.11
N VAL A 17 -4.18 7.09 -1.98
CA VAL A 17 -5.52 7.67 -1.81
C VAL A 17 -6.41 7.37 -3.02
N TRP A 18 -5.90 7.62 -4.23
CA TRP A 18 -6.63 7.34 -5.46
C TRP A 18 -7.02 5.85 -5.56
N ASN A 19 -6.09 4.94 -5.28
CA ASN A 19 -6.31 3.51 -5.36
C ASN A 19 -7.44 3.06 -4.41
N ILE A 20 -7.43 3.54 -3.18
CA ILE A 20 -8.49 3.25 -2.21
C ILE A 20 -9.83 3.82 -2.65
N VAL A 21 -9.87 5.05 -3.15
CA VAL A 21 -11.12 5.66 -3.64
C VAL A 21 -11.73 4.82 -4.78
N VAL A 22 -10.92 4.40 -5.75
CA VAL A 22 -11.39 3.53 -6.85
C VAL A 22 -11.95 2.22 -6.32
N ILE A 23 -11.24 1.55 -5.42
CA ILE A 23 -11.67 0.29 -4.80
C ILE A 23 -13.03 0.46 -4.11
N TYR A 24 -13.20 1.51 -3.30
CA TYR A 24 -14.46 1.75 -2.57
C TYR A 24 -15.63 2.12 -3.50
N ILE A 25 -15.39 2.93 -4.53
CA ILE A 25 -16.44 3.27 -5.51
C ILE A 25 -16.93 2.02 -6.22
N LEU A 26 -16.01 1.15 -6.63
CA LEU A 26 -16.34 -0.08 -7.35
C LEU A 26 -16.96 -1.17 -6.46
N ALA A 27 -16.56 -1.23 -5.19
CA ALA A 27 -17.09 -2.17 -4.20
C ALA A 27 -18.53 -1.84 -3.76
N GLY A 28 -18.97 -0.60 -3.92
CA GLY A 28 -20.28 -0.13 -3.47
C GLY A 28 -20.37 -0.02 -1.94
N ASN A 29 -21.56 0.36 -1.46
CA ASN A 29 -21.82 0.48 -0.02
C ASN A 29 -21.66 -0.87 0.68
N GLU A 30 -20.93 -0.90 1.80
CA GLU A 30 -20.70 -2.12 2.59
C GLU A 30 -20.16 -3.33 1.79
N LEU A 31 -19.40 -3.09 0.71
CA LEU A 31 -18.92 -4.15 -0.20
C LEU A 31 -20.08 -4.95 -0.87
N SER A 32 -21.25 -4.34 -1.08
CA SER A 32 -22.38 -5.03 -1.70
C SER A 32 -22.15 -5.38 -3.19
N MET A 33 -21.15 -4.78 -3.85
CA MET A 33 -20.88 -4.94 -5.29
C MET A 33 -19.49 -5.56 -5.56
N VAL A 34 -19.10 -6.58 -4.78
CA VAL A 34 -17.79 -7.26 -4.93
C VAL A 34 -17.55 -7.79 -6.34
N SER A 35 -18.54 -8.41 -6.99
CA SER A 35 -18.39 -8.90 -8.37
C SER A 35 -18.10 -7.76 -9.36
N ASN A 36 -18.75 -6.61 -9.19
CA ASN A 36 -18.49 -5.42 -10.01
C ASN A 36 -17.06 -4.90 -9.83
N LEU A 37 -16.56 -4.85 -8.58
CA LEU A 37 -15.17 -4.54 -8.30
C LEU A 37 -14.23 -5.51 -9.01
N LEU A 38 -14.43 -6.82 -8.85
CA LEU A 38 -13.55 -7.84 -9.42
C LEU A 38 -13.54 -7.80 -10.96
N GLU A 39 -14.70 -7.65 -11.59
CA GLU A 39 -14.80 -7.58 -13.06
C GLU A 39 -14.14 -6.33 -13.65
N GLN A 40 -14.35 -5.16 -13.02
CA GLN A 40 -13.82 -3.90 -13.54
C GLN A 40 -12.35 -3.66 -13.16
N TYR A 41 -11.94 -4.08 -11.96
CA TYR A 41 -10.60 -3.80 -11.43
C TYR A 41 -9.53 -4.77 -11.93
N LYS A 42 -9.89 -6.00 -12.35
CA LYS A 42 -8.91 -7.04 -12.70
C LYS A 42 -7.84 -6.59 -13.72
N THR A 43 -8.23 -5.84 -14.75
CA THR A 43 -7.31 -5.40 -15.81
C THR A 43 -6.28 -4.39 -15.31
N ILE A 44 -6.65 -3.57 -14.32
CA ILE A 44 -5.75 -2.58 -13.72
C ILE A 44 -5.05 -3.10 -12.46
N ALA A 45 -5.51 -4.20 -11.87
CA ALA A 45 -5.01 -4.72 -10.61
C ALA A 45 -3.48 -4.93 -10.62
N TYR A 46 -2.97 -5.63 -11.63
CA TYR A 46 -1.54 -5.92 -11.74
C TYR A 46 -0.65 -4.69 -12.02
N PRO A 47 -0.94 -3.82 -13.02
CA PRO A 47 -0.15 -2.61 -13.21
C PRO A 47 -0.27 -1.64 -12.02
N ALA A 48 -1.46 -1.54 -11.41
CA ALA A 48 -1.69 -0.73 -10.22
C ALA A 48 -0.83 -1.20 -9.05
N GLN A 49 -0.81 -2.50 -8.79
CA GLN A 49 0.03 -3.09 -7.75
C GLN A 49 1.51 -2.87 -8.06
N SER A 50 1.96 -3.16 -9.29
CA SER A 50 3.36 -3.03 -9.68
C SER A 50 3.88 -1.61 -9.46
N LEU A 51 3.09 -0.59 -9.86
CA LEU A 51 3.42 0.81 -9.63
C LEU A 51 3.46 1.16 -8.14
N PHE A 52 2.45 0.72 -7.37
CA PHE A 52 2.41 0.94 -5.92
C PHE A 52 3.67 0.41 -5.24
N TYR A 53 4.02 -0.85 -5.53
CA TYR A 53 5.18 -1.52 -4.97
C TYR A 53 6.50 -0.86 -5.35
N PHE A 54 6.64 -0.43 -6.61
CA PHE A 54 7.82 0.29 -7.07
C PHE A 54 8.01 1.60 -6.30
N LEU A 55 6.96 2.42 -6.20
CA LEU A 55 6.98 3.68 -5.48
C LEU A 55 7.21 3.49 -3.98
N LEU A 56 6.58 2.47 -3.38
CA LEU A 56 6.74 2.14 -1.97
C LEU A 56 8.15 1.65 -1.66
N SER A 57 8.75 0.85 -2.54
CA SER A 57 10.13 0.36 -2.39
C SER A 57 11.12 1.52 -2.44
N ILE A 58 10.99 2.43 -3.42
CA ILE A 58 11.84 3.62 -3.51
C ILE A 58 11.67 4.52 -2.29
N SER A 59 10.43 4.75 -1.86
CA SER A 59 10.12 5.56 -0.69
C SER A 59 10.68 4.94 0.59
N THR A 60 10.62 3.62 0.74
CA THR A 60 11.18 2.91 1.89
C THR A 60 12.69 3.05 1.96
N VAL A 61 13.39 2.82 0.84
CA VAL A 61 14.85 3.00 0.76
C VAL A 61 15.23 4.46 1.02
N SER A 62 14.52 5.41 0.42
CA SER A 62 14.76 6.85 0.61
C SER A 62 14.50 7.30 2.06
N ALA A 63 13.56 6.69 2.76
CA ALA A 63 13.31 6.98 4.18
C ALA A 63 14.45 6.41 5.05
N PHE A 64 14.89 5.18 4.78
CA PHE A 64 16.01 4.57 5.49
C PHE A 64 17.34 5.28 5.28
N ASP A 65 17.58 5.90 4.12
CA ASP A 65 18.77 6.72 3.85
C ASP A 65 18.91 7.90 4.83
N ARG A 66 17.80 8.35 5.44
CA ARG A 66 17.78 9.41 6.45
C ARG A 66 18.13 8.92 7.86
N ILE A 67 18.31 7.62 8.07
CA ILE A 67 18.59 7.00 9.37
C ILE A 67 19.96 6.31 9.34
N ASP A 68 20.75 6.49 10.40
CA ASP A 68 21.99 5.71 10.60
C ASP A 68 21.65 4.26 11.04
N LEU A 69 21.32 3.41 10.06
CA LEU A 69 21.01 1.99 10.28
C LEU A 69 22.16 1.20 10.91
N ALA A 70 23.40 1.65 10.74
CA ALA A 70 24.56 1.03 11.38
C ALA A 70 24.50 1.13 12.91
N LYS A 71 23.69 2.06 13.43
CA LYS A 71 23.37 2.18 14.86
C LYS A 71 21.89 1.93 15.10
N ALA A 72 21.45 0.69 14.87
CA ALA A 72 20.06 0.28 15.09
C ALA A 72 19.51 0.64 16.49
N SER A 73 20.34 0.67 17.53
CA SER A 73 19.96 1.14 18.87
C SER A 73 19.60 2.64 18.91
N VAL A 74 20.26 3.46 18.10
CA VAL A 74 19.96 4.89 17.93
C VAL A 74 18.68 5.07 17.10
N ALA A 75 18.48 4.26 16.06
CA ALA A 75 17.23 4.27 15.29
C ALA A 75 16.02 3.87 16.15
N LEU A 76 16.15 2.82 16.98
CA LEU A 76 15.11 2.38 17.90
C LEU A 76 14.82 3.44 18.98
N ARG A 77 15.86 4.12 19.48
CA ARG A 77 15.71 5.27 20.37
C ARG A 77 14.99 6.42 19.66
N GLY A 78 15.27 6.64 18.38
CA GLY A 78 14.58 7.59 17.50
C GLY A 78 13.07 7.34 17.45
N ILE A 79 12.65 6.09 17.30
CA ILE A 79 11.23 5.70 17.37
C ILE A 79 10.63 6.03 18.74
N LEU A 80 11.35 5.72 19.84
CA LEU A 80 10.92 6.07 21.20
C LEU A 80 10.83 7.58 21.44
N THR A 81 11.72 8.37 20.82
CA THR A 81 11.72 9.82 20.90
C THR A 81 10.80 10.50 19.87
N LEU A 82 10.02 9.71 19.12
CA LEU A 82 9.12 10.18 18.06
C LEU A 82 9.83 11.01 16.98
N ASP A 83 11.04 10.59 16.61
CA ASP A 83 11.76 11.19 15.49
C ASP A 83 10.99 10.94 14.17
N PRO A 84 10.66 12.00 13.39
CA PRO A 84 9.85 11.86 12.18
C PRO A 84 10.45 10.95 11.12
N ALA A 85 11.78 10.93 10.95
CA ALA A 85 12.45 10.09 9.96
C ALA A 85 12.44 8.62 10.40
N ALA A 86 12.69 8.36 11.68
CA ALA A 86 12.58 7.02 12.29
C ALA A 86 11.16 6.44 12.15
N LEU A 87 10.14 7.24 12.48
CA LEU A 87 8.74 6.85 12.35
C LEU A 87 8.34 6.60 10.89
N ALA A 88 8.64 7.53 9.97
CA ALA A 88 8.30 7.37 8.56
C ALA A 88 8.95 6.12 7.95
N SER A 89 10.20 5.82 8.29
CA SER A 89 10.89 4.63 7.80
C SER A 89 10.27 3.35 8.32
N PHE A 90 9.93 3.30 9.62
CA PHE A 90 9.21 2.17 10.20
C PHE A 90 7.84 1.95 9.54
N LEU A 91 7.07 3.03 9.35
CA LEU A 91 5.74 2.99 8.75
C LEU A 91 5.79 2.55 7.26
N TYR A 92 6.74 3.07 6.48
CA TYR A 92 6.94 2.61 5.10
C TYR A 92 7.37 1.14 5.04
N PHE A 93 8.26 0.71 5.92
CA PHE A 93 8.66 -0.69 6.01
C PHE A 93 7.48 -1.61 6.38
N ALA A 94 6.67 -1.23 7.37
CA ALA A 94 5.46 -1.96 7.71
C ALA A 94 4.46 -2.03 6.54
N ALA A 95 4.26 -0.90 5.83
CA ALA A 95 3.42 -0.86 4.64
C ALA A 95 3.95 -1.79 3.53
N LEU A 96 5.28 -1.89 3.35
CA LEU A 96 5.91 -2.78 2.37
C LEU A 96 5.65 -4.25 2.70
N ILE A 97 5.83 -4.64 3.97
CA ILE A 97 5.56 -6.01 4.44
C ILE A 97 4.07 -6.36 4.28
N LEU A 98 3.17 -5.45 4.67
CA LEU A 98 1.73 -5.66 4.51
C LEU A 98 1.34 -5.77 3.04
N SER A 99 1.92 -4.95 2.18
CA SER A 99 1.69 -5.04 0.73
C SER A 99 2.10 -6.43 0.24
N LEU A 100 3.33 -6.86 0.54
CA LEU A 100 3.87 -8.19 0.16
C LEU A 100 2.99 -9.34 0.63
N SER A 101 2.42 -9.24 1.85
CA SER A 101 1.52 -10.27 2.38
C SER A 101 0.26 -10.48 1.52
N GLN A 102 -0.17 -9.45 0.78
CA GLN A 102 -1.36 -9.48 -0.07
C GLN A 102 -1.07 -9.85 -1.53
N GLN A 103 0.18 -10.15 -1.89
CA GLN A 103 0.56 -10.37 -3.28
C GLN A 103 -0.23 -11.51 -3.93
N MET A 104 -0.38 -12.64 -3.22
CA MET A 104 -1.20 -13.76 -3.71
C MET A 104 -2.66 -13.35 -3.93
N THR A 105 -3.22 -12.50 -3.07
CA THR A 105 -4.61 -12.03 -3.23
C THR A 105 -4.75 -11.12 -4.46
N CYS A 106 -3.79 -10.22 -4.68
CA CYS A 106 -3.80 -9.37 -5.87
C CYS A 106 -3.65 -10.17 -7.17
N ASP A 107 -2.78 -11.19 -7.19
CA ASP A 107 -2.62 -12.09 -8.34
C ASP A 107 -3.93 -12.83 -8.64
N ARG A 108 -4.65 -13.27 -7.60
CA ARG A 108 -5.98 -13.88 -7.74
C ARG A 108 -7.01 -12.91 -8.31
N ILE A 109 -6.97 -11.62 -7.93
CA ILE A 109 -7.87 -10.57 -8.45
C ILE A 109 -7.55 -10.26 -9.92
N ASN A 110 -6.28 -10.19 -10.29
CA ASN A 110 -5.87 -9.97 -11.68
C ASN A 110 -6.35 -11.11 -12.61
N LEU A 111 -6.35 -12.34 -12.10
CA LEU A 111 -6.84 -13.53 -12.79
C LEU A 111 -8.32 -13.82 -12.50
N TYR A 112 -9.11 -12.80 -12.16
CA TYR A 112 -10.52 -12.99 -11.84
C TYR A 112 -11.31 -13.54 -13.04
N THR A 113 -11.92 -14.70 -12.79
CA THR A 113 -12.87 -15.37 -13.65
C THR A 113 -14.06 -15.77 -12.77
N PRO A 114 -15.31 -15.49 -13.17
CA PRO A 114 -16.49 -15.80 -12.36
C PRO A 114 -16.54 -17.28 -11.94
N PRO A 115 -17.01 -17.61 -10.71
CA PRO A 115 -17.10 -19.00 -10.24
C PRO A 115 -17.97 -19.93 -11.11
N SER A 116 -18.86 -19.35 -11.94
CA SER A 116 -19.69 -20.08 -12.90
C SER A 116 -18.93 -20.60 -14.12
N GLU A 117 -17.72 -20.10 -14.37
CA GLU A 117 -16.91 -20.46 -15.53
C GLU A 117 -15.89 -21.56 -15.20
N ASN A 118 -15.63 -22.40 -16.20
CA ASN A 118 -14.75 -23.55 -16.04
C ASN A 118 -13.29 -23.09 -15.87
N GLY A 119 -12.61 -23.58 -14.83
CA GLY A 119 -11.23 -23.18 -14.51
C GLY A 119 -11.11 -21.94 -13.60
N SER A 120 -12.20 -21.47 -13.00
CA SER A 120 -12.13 -20.41 -11.99
C SER A 120 -11.34 -20.87 -10.75
N ILE A 121 -10.42 -20.00 -10.30
CA ILE A 121 -9.70 -20.12 -9.02
C ILE A 121 -10.52 -19.54 -7.84
N TRP A 122 -11.73 -19.04 -8.11
CA TRP A 122 -12.62 -18.44 -7.12
C TRP A 122 -13.74 -19.42 -6.77
N THR A 123 -13.93 -19.65 -5.47
CA THR A 123 -15.02 -20.48 -4.95
C THR A 123 -16.24 -19.62 -4.69
N ALA A 124 -17.40 -20.04 -5.18
CA ALA A 124 -18.67 -19.35 -4.94
C ALA A 124 -18.89 -19.08 -3.44
N GLY A 125 -19.21 -17.83 -3.10
CA GLY A 125 -19.44 -17.38 -1.72
C GLY A 125 -18.21 -16.97 -0.93
N THR A 126 -16.98 -17.19 -1.44
CA THR A 126 -15.73 -16.76 -0.75
C THR A 126 -15.20 -15.40 -1.23
N GLU A 127 -15.71 -14.89 -2.36
CA GLU A 127 -15.26 -13.64 -2.99
C GLU A 127 -15.33 -12.46 -2.02
N ALA A 128 -16.46 -12.30 -1.32
CA ALA A 128 -16.69 -11.18 -0.42
C ALA A 128 -15.70 -11.17 0.76
N GLU A 129 -15.45 -12.32 1.38
CA GLU A 129 -14.53 -12.43 2.53
C GLU A 129 -13.09 -12.10 2.13
N ILE A 130 -12.62 -12.67 1.01
CA ILE A 130 -11.27 -12.45 0.49
C ILE A 130 -11.08 -10.98 0.12
N VAL A 131 -12.03 -10.41 -0.62
CA VAL A 131 -11.97 -9.02 -1.05
C VAL A 131 -12.06 -8.08 0.15
N HIS A 132 -12.92 -8.36 1.13
CA HIS A 132 -13.03 -7.54 2.33
C HIS A 132 -11.69 -7.46 3.08
N SER A 133 -11.06 -8.60 3.35
CA SER A 133 -9.73 -8.64 4.00
C SER A 133 -8.69 -7.85 3.21
N TRP A 134 -8.67 -8.03 1.88
CA TRP A 134 -7.77 -7.31 0.98
C TRP A 134 -8.00 -5.78 0.99
N VAL A 135 -9.26 -5.32 0.97
CA VAL A 135 -9.60 -3.89 1.03
C VAL A 135 -9.13 -3.29 2.36
N VAL A 136 -9.36 -3.98 3.48
CA VAL A 136 -8.93 -3.53 4.81
C VAL A 136 -7.40 -3.37 4.85
N VAL A 137 -6.65 -4.32 4.32
CA VAL A 137 -5.18 -4.22 4.30
C VAL A 137 -4.71 -3.08 3.39
N ASN A 138 -5.33 -2.88 2.21
CA ASN A 138 -5.02 -1.73 1.34
C ASN A 138 -5.31 -0.40 2.03
N LEU A 139 -6.37 -0.33 2.84
CA LEU A 139 -6.72 0.87 3.60
C LEU A 139 -5.67 1.16 4.66
N VAL A 140 -5.28 0.16 5.43
CA VAL A 140 -4.21 0.27 6.44
C VAL A 140 -2.91 0.72 5.79
N VAL A 141 -2.51 0.09 4.68
CA VAL A 141 -1.33 0.47 3.91
C VAL A 141 -1.40 1.92 3.44
N SER A 142 -2.56 2.37 2.96
CA SER A 142 -2.75 3.76 2.50
C SER A 142 -2.64 4.76 3.65
N VAL A 143 -3.16 4.44 4.83
CA VAL A 143 -3.01 5.26 6.04
C VAL A 143 -1.55 5.32 6.49
N LEU A 144 -0.85 4.20 6.50
CA LEU A 144 0.58 4.15 6.86
C LEU A 144 1.41 5.03 5.92
N VAL A 145 1.23 4.87 4.60
CA VAL A 145 1.90 5.65 3.57
C VAL A 145 1.61 7.14 3.69
N GLY A 146 0.34 7.51 3.86
CA GLY A 146 -0.07 8.92 4.02
C GLY A 146 0.53 9.54 5.28
N THR A 147 0.54 8.79 6.39
CA THR A 147 1.13 9.23 7.65
C THR A 147 2.64 9.41 7.54
N SER A 148 3.35 8.47 6.90
CA SER A 148 4.79 8.60 6.62
C SER A 148 5.09 9.86 5.80
N TRP A 149 4.29 10.13 4.77
CA TRP A 149 4.44 11.32 3.94
C TRP A 149 4.23 12.61 4.74
N ILE A 150 3.24 12.66 5.64
CA ILE A 150 3.01 13.80 6.54
C ILE A 150 4.22 14.03 7.45
N PHE A 151 4.77 12.98 8.07
CA PHE A 151 5.95 13.11 8.94
C PHE A 151 7.16 13.67 8.19
N LEU A 152 7.42 13.19 6.97
CA LEU A 152 8.53 13.68 6.15
C LEU A 152 8.28 15.09 5.60
N SER A 153 7.05 15.43 5.26
CA SER A 153 6.69 16.75 4.70
C SER A 153 6.67 17.86 5.75
N SER A 154 6.47 17.53 7.03
CA SER A 154 6.37 18.49 8.12
C SER A 154 7.72 19.06 8.57
N ARG A 155 8.84 18.44 8.17
CA ARG A 155 10.19 18.93 8.46
C ARG A 155 11.09 18.89 7.23
N PRO A 156 10.86 19.79 6.26
CA PRO A 156 11.75 19.92 5.10
C PRO A 156 13.12 20.49 5.47
N GLU A 157 13.28 21.02 6.69
CA GLU A 157 14.48 21.76 7.14
C GLU A 157 15.52 20.92 7.91
N LEU A 158 15.24 19.66 8.23
CA LEU A 158 16.26 18.72 8.74
C LEU A 158 17.02 18.00 7.59
N ASP A 159 16.81 18.46 6.34
CA ASP A 159 17.38 17.93 5.08
C ASP A 159 18.58 18.76 4.54
#